data_AF-A0A0G3X6A9-F1
#
_entry.id   AF-A0A0G3X6A9-F1
#
_cell.length_a   1.000
_cell.length_b   1.000
_cell.length_c   1.000
_cell.angle_alpha   90.00
_cell.angle_beta   90.00
_cell.angle_gamma   90.00
#
_symmetry.space_group_name_H-M   'P 1'
#
loop_
_entity.id
_entity.type
_entity.pdbx_description
1 polymer ?
#
loop_
_entity_poly.entity_id
_entity_poly.type
_entity_poly.pdbx_seq_one_letter_code
_entity_poly.pdbx_strand_id
1 'polypeptide(L)'
;MNAPTTTPVAAKAAKNDIAISIAWKRYRKARLSYNALPLDDGPVVGMHTPAELEQINAMDAAESVLQASLATTPEDIELILWLAILHMVGRRDDDTAACNCDLRYFLDRETDFDWNVRLILTAIRSLRELGEVS
;
A
#
# COMPACT_ATOMS: atom_id res chain seq x y z
N MET A 1 39.37 7.99 -17.19
CA MET A 1 37.93 7.68 -17.15
C MET A 1 37.65 7.03 -15.81
N ASN A 2 37.08 7.76 -14.85
CA ASN A 2 36.71 7.18 -13.57
C ASN A 2 35.30 6.62 -13.69
N ALA A 3 35.13 5.32 -13.49
CA ALA A 3 33.82 4.71 -13.42
C ALA A 3 33.03 5.33 -12.24
N PRO A 4 31.72 5.60 -12.38
CA PRO A 4 30.93 6.13 -11.29
C PRO A 4 30.82 5.06 -10.20
N THR A 5 31.50 5.28 -9.07
CA THR A 5 31.35 4.46 -7.87
C THR A 5 30.01 4.82 -7.22
N THR A 6 28.95 4.06 -7.49
CA THR A 6 27.69 4.19 -6.74
C THR A 6 27.97 4.01 -5.25
N THR A 7 27.77 5.07 -4.47
CA THR A 7 28.01 5.10 -3.03
C THR A 7 27.06 4.12 -2.33
N PRO A 8 27.50 3.39 -1.27
CA PRO A 8 26.68 2.37 -0.58
C PRO A 8 25.28 2.84 -0.12
N VAL A 9 25.12 4.14 0.14
CA VAL A 9 23.85 4.76 0.52
C VAL A 9 22.82 4.69 -0.61
N ALA A 10 23.22 5.03 -1.85
CA ALA A 10 22.33 5.00 -3.01
C ALA A 10 21.89 3.57 -3.35
N ALA A 11 22.80 2.59 -3.20
CA ALA A 11 22.47 1.18 -3.39
C ALA A 11 21.48 0.65 -2.33
N LYS A 12 21.61 1.11 -1.07
CA LYS A 12 20.66 0.77 -0.01
C LYS A 12 19.28 1.37 -0.27
N ALA A 13 19.22 2.64 -0.70
CA ALA A 13 17.98 3.32 -1.06
C ALA A 13 17.23 2.56 -2.18
N ALA A 14 17.90 2.29 -3.30
CA ALA A 14 17.30 1.53 -4.42
C ALA A 14 16.81 0.13 -4.00
N LYS A 15 17.51 -0.54 -3.07
CA LYS A 15 17.07 -1.83 -2.54
C LYS A 15 15.77 -1.72 -1.73
N ASN A 16 15.62 -0.66 -0.94
CA ASN A 16 14.41 -0.41 -0.16
C ASN A 16 13.21 -0.12 -1.06
N ASP A 17 13.40 0.74 -2.05
CA ASP A 17 12.37 1.12 -3.03
C ASP A 17 11.84 -0.12 -3.79
N ILE A 18 12.76 -0.98 -4.27
CA ILE A 18 12.38 -2.27 -4.88
C ILE A 18 11.60 -3.15 -3.90
N ALA A 19 12.00 -3.20 -2.63
CA ALA A 19 11.33 -4.00 -1.60
C ALA A 19 9.89 -3.50 -1.33
N ILE A 20 9.69 -2.18 -1.29
CA ILE A 20 8.38 -1.54 -1.12
C ILE A 20 7.47 -1.90 -2.28
N SER A 21 7.91 -1.67 -3.51
CA SER A 21 7.14 -1.98 -4.72
C SER A 21 6.76 -3.48 -4.81
N ILE A 22 7.65 -4.39 -4.39
CA ILE A 22 7.34 -5.83 -4.34
C ILE A 22 6.36 -6.16 -3.22
N ALA A 23 6.54 -5.60 -2.03
CA ALA A 23 5.67 -5.82 -0.89
C ALA A 23 4.26 -5.33 -1.17
N TRP A 24 4.11 -4.13 -1.75
CA TRP A 24 2.81 -3.59 -2.15
C TRP A 24 2.08 -4.51 -3.14
N LYS A 25 2.76 -5.03 -4.16
CA LYS A 25 2.16 -5.98 -5.11
C LYS A 25 1.65 -7.25 -4.43
N ARG A 26 2.39 -7.75 -3.43
CA ARG A 26 1.98 -8.93 -2.65
C ARG A 26 0.77 -8.61 -1.77
N TYR A 27 0.82 -7.49 -1.07
CA TYR A 27 -0.28 -6.99 -0.25
C TYR A 27 -1.57 -6.86 -1.06
N ARG A 28 -1.52 -6.10 -2.16
CA ARG A 28 -2.65 -5.87 -3.07
C ARG A 28 -3.24 -7.18 -3.55
N LYS A 29 -2.40 -8.13 -3.98
CA LYS A 29 -2.86 -9.45 -4.42
C LYS A 29 -3.61 -10.19 -3.30
N ALA A 30 -3.05 -10.22 -2.10
CA ALA A 30 -3.67 -10.89 -0.96
C ALA A 30 -4.99 -10.22 -0.54
N ARG A 31 -5.04 -8.89 -0.47
CA ARG A 31 -6.27 -8.14 -0.12
C ARG A 31 -7.38 -8.32 -1.15
N LEU A 32 -7.04 -8.30 -2.45
CA LEU A 32 -8.03 -8.57 -3.51
C LEU A 32 -8.54 -10.01 -3.45
N SER A 33 -7.66 -10.99 -3.17
CA SER A 33 -8.08 -12.38 -2.94
C SER A 33 -8.99 -12.49 -1.73
N TYR A 34 -8.64 -11.86 -0.61
CA TYR A 34 -9.45 -11.82 0.62
C TYR A 34 -10.84 -11.24 0.35
N ASN A 35 -10.93 -10.12 -0.36
CA ASN A 35 -12.21 -9.47 -0.70
C ASN A 35 -13.07 -10.29 -1.66
N ALA A 36 -12.47 -11.20 -2.42
CA ALA A 36 -13.16 -12.13 -3.32
C ALA A 36 -13.61 -13.42 -2.62
N LEU A 37 -13.19 -13.66 -1.37
CA LEU A 37 -13.67 -14.81 -0.60
C LEU A 37 -15.17 -14.65 -0.32
N PRO A 38 -15.94 -15.76 -0.41
CA PRO A 38 -17.31 -15.81 0.07
C PRO A 38 -17.42 -15.40 1.56
N LEU A 39 -18.55 -14.81 1.94
CA LEU A 39 -18.77 -14.27 3.29
C LEU A 39 -19.08 -15.33 4.36
N ASP A 40 -19.35 -16.59 4.01
CA ASP A 40 -19.82 -17.61 4.98
C ASP A 40 -19.52 -19.06 4.55
N ASP A 41 -18.26 -19.49 4.62
CA ASP A 41 -17.86 -20.73 3.93
C ASP A 41 -16.86 -21.61 4.72
N GLY A 42 -17.09 -21.88 6.01
CA GLY A 42 -16.49 -23.05 6.66
C GLY A 42 -16.19 -22.97 8.16
N PRO A 43 -15.64 -24.07 8.76
CA PRO A 43 -15.26 -24.09 10.16
C PRO A 43 -14.21 -23.00 10.45
N VAL A 44 -14.54 -22.16 11.43
CA VAL A 44 -13.72 -21.04 11.87
C VAL A 44 -12.62 -21.51 12.80
N VAL A 45 -11.37 -21.17 12.52
CA VAL A 45 -10.23 -21.31 13.44
C VAL A 45 -9.88 -19.91 13.95
N GLY A 46 -10.17 -19.62 15.23
CA GLY A 46 -9.76 -18.34 15.83
C GLY A 46 -10.28 -17.11 15.09
N MET A 47 -11.58 -17.09 14.76
CA MET A 47 -12.31 -16.03 14.02
C MET A 47 -12.19 -16.02 12.49
N HIS A 48 -11.32 -16.83 11.88
CA HIS A 48 -11.15 -16.89 10.42
C HIS A 48 -11.21 -18.30 9.84
N THR A 49 -11.69 -18.44 8.61
CA THR A 49 -11.51 -19.65 7.80
C THR A 49 -10.02 -19.82 7.42
N PRO A 50 -9.57 -21.04 7.06
CA PRO A 50 -8.20 -21.24 6.59
C PRO A 50 -7.81 -20.37 5.38
N ALA A 51 -8.76 -20.14 4.46
CA ALA A 51 -8.54 -19.32 3.27
C ALA A 51 -8.37 -17.83 3.62
N GLU A 52 -9.18 -17.31 4.55
CA GLU A 52 -9.01 -15.96 5.08
C GLU A 52 -7.67 -15.80 5.78
N LEU A 53 -7.31 -16.76 6.65
CA LEU A 53 -6.05 -16.72 7.40
C LEU A 53 -4.84 -16.76 6.48
N GLU A 54 -4.88 -17.51 5.38
CA GLU A 54 -3.82 -17.51 4.36
C GLU A 54 -3.59 -16.10 3.78
N GLN A 55 -4.68 -15.40 3.43
CA GLN A 55 -4.56 -14.06 2.87
C GLN A 55 -4.15 -13.03 3.93
N ILE A 56 -4.65 -13.13 5.16
CA ILE A 56 -4.24 -12.28 6.29
C ILE A 56 -2.73 -12.42 6.54
N ASN A 57 -2.22 -13.66 6.64
CA ASN A 57 -0.79 -13.89 6.82
C ASN A 57 0.06 -13.31 5.67
N ALA A 58 -0.44 -13.39 4.43
CA ALA A 58 0.24 -12.81 3.28
C ALA A 58 0.23 -11.27 3.30
N MET A 59 -0.85 -10.66 3.77
CA MET A 59 -0.94 -9.23 4.02
C MET A 59 0.03 -8.79 5.12
N ASP A 60 0.01 -9.43 6.29
CA ASP A 60 0.88 -9.10 7.44
C ASP A 60 2.37 -9.18 7.08
N ALA A 61 2.76 -10.22 6.33
CA ALA A 61 4.13 -10.37 5.87
C ALA A 61 4.56 -9.24 4.92
N ALA A 62 3.67 -8.77 4.06
CA ALA A 62 3.93 -7.64 3.17
C ALA A 62 3.94 -6.30 3.92
N GLU A 63 3.00 -6.08 4.84
CA GLU A 63 2.96 -4.90 5.71
C GLU A 63 4.23 -4.77 6.53
N SER A 64 4.72 -5.88 7.09
CA SER A 64 5.98 -5.89 7.85
C SER A 64 7.17 -5.37 7.03
N VAL A 65 7.23 -5.69 5.74
CA VAL A 65 8.27 -5.17 4.83
C VAL A 65 8.05 -3.68 4.56
N LEU A 66 6.82 -3.25 4.32
CA LEU A 66 6.48 -1.85 4.06
C LEU A 66 6.83 -0.98 5.28
N GLN A 67 6.48 -1.41 6.49
CA GLN A 67 6.76 -0.71 7.74
C GLN A 67 8.27 -0.63 8.06
N ALA A 68 9.05 -1.65 7.70
CA ALA A 68 10.49 -1.69 7.94
C ALA A 68 11.31 -0.95 6.87
N SER A 69 10.71 -0.61 5.73
CA SER A 69 11.40 0.01 4.59
C SER A 69 11.38 1.54 4.71
N LEU A 70 12.47 2.17 4.29
CA LEU A 70 12.53 3.62 4.14
C LEU A 70 12.47 3.96 2.65
N ALA A 71 11.32 4.47 2.22
CA ALA A 71 11.09 4.94 0.86
C ALA A 71 11.96 6.16 0.56
N THR A 72 12.50 6.24 -0.66
CA THR A 72 13.30 7.40 -1.10
C THR A 72 12.80 8.06 -2.38
N THR A 73 11.82 7.44 -3.05
CA THR A 73 11.14 8.01 -4.22
C THR A 73 9.74 8.52 -3.85
N PRO A 74 9.20 9.51 -4.57
CA PRO A 74 7.82 9.92 -4.40
C PRO A 74 6.82 8.77 -4.57
N GLU A 75 7.04 7.86 -5.54
CA GLU A 75 6.15 6.73 -5.78
C GLU A 75 6.12 5.75 -4.60
N ASP A 76 7.28 5.40 -4.02
CA ASP A 76 7.32 4.45 -2.91
C ASP A 76 6.81 5.06 -1.60
N ILE A 77 6.96 6.37 -1.39
CA ILE A 77 6.32 7.08 -0.28
C ILE A 77 4.79 7.02 -0.45
N GLU A 78 4.29 7.25 -1.66
CA GLU A 78 2.86 7.16 -1.96
C GLU A 78 2.30 5.76 -1.60
N LEU A 79 3.02 4.68 -1.89
CA LEU A 79 2.57 3.32 -1.55
C LEU A 79 2.41 3.10 -0.04
N ILE A 80 3.28 3.68 0.79
CA ILE A 80 3.16 3.64 2.26
C ILE A 80 1.92 4.42 2.72
N LEU A 81 1.63 5.56 2.08
CA LEU A 81 0.44 6.35 2.37
C LEU A 81 -0.86 5.62 1.99
N TRP A 82 -0.87 4.89 0.88
CA TRP A 82 -2.02 4.03 0.52
C TRP A 82 -2.24 2.89 1.50
N LEU A 83 -1.17 2.31 2.06
CA LEU A 83 -1.29 1.35 3.15
C LEU A 83 -1.96 1.98 4.38
N ALA A 84 -1.59 3.21 4.74
CA ALA A 84 -2.25 3.91 5.85
C ALA A 84 -3.76 4.12 5.59
N ILE A 85 -4.15 4.51 4.37
CA ILE A 85 -5.56 4.66 3.99
C ILE A 85 -6.32 3.34 4.14
N LEU A 86 -5.75 2.20 3.76
CA LEU A 86 -6.36 0.86 3.90
C LEU A 86 -6.70 0.47 5.34
N HIS A 87 -6.04 1.06 6.34
CA HIS A 87 -6.38 0.88 7.76
C HIS A 87 -7.37 1.91 8.30
N MET A 88 -7.68 2.95 7.53
CA MET A 88 -8.61 4.03 7.90
C MET A 88 -9.97 3.89 7.24
N VAL A 89 -10.03 3.22 6.08
CA VAL A 89 -11.28 2.95 5.36
C VAL A 89 -11.85 1.59 5.79
N GLY A 90 -13.18 1.46 5.70
CA GLY A 90 -13.88 0.23 6.13
C GLY A 90 -14.85 -0.34 5.09
N ARG A 91 -15.03 0.33 3.94
CA ARG A 91 -15.91 -0.17 2.87
C ARG A 91 -15.06 -0.91 1.84
N ARG A 92 -15.61 -2.01 1.30
CA ARG A 92 -14.93 -2.84 0.29
C ARG A 92 -14.57 -2.07 -0.99
N ASP A 93 -15.40 -1.11 -1.38
CA ASP A 93 -15.12 -0.28 -2.56
C ASP A 93 -13.95 0.69 -2.28
N ASP A 94 -13.90 1.27 -1.08
CA ASP A 94 -12.81 2.16 -0.65
C ASP A 94 -11.49 1.37 -0.54
N ASP A 95 -11.53 0.14 0.00
CA ASP A 95 -10.41 -0.80 0.03
C ASP A 95 -9.89 -1.10 -1.38
N THR A 96 -10.80 -1.37 -2.31
CA THR A 96 -10.44 -1.72 -3.69
C THR A 96 -9.81 -0.52 -4.39
N ALA A 97 -10.37 0.69 -4.20
CA ALA A 97 -9.80 1.93 -4.71
C ALA A 97 -8.41 2.20 -4.12
N ALA A 98 -8.22 2.01 -2.81
CA ALA A 98 -6.92 2.21 -2.16
C ALA A 98 -5.88 1.19 -2.63
N CYS A 99 -6.27 -0.09 -2.77
CA CYS A 99 -5.42 -1.13 -3.36
C CYS A 99 -4.98 -0.81 -4.81
N ASN A 100 -5.78 -0.04 -5.54
CA ASN A 100 -5.49 0.39 -6.91
C ASN A 100 -4.80 1.77 -6.97
N CYS A 101 -4.52 2.40 -5.82
CA CYS A 101 -3.99 3.75 -5.73
C CYS A 101 -4.87 4.78 -6.50
N ASP A 102 -6.19 4.60 -6.49
CA ASP A 102 -7.13 5.43 -7.25
C ASP A 102 -7.42 6.76 -6.53
N LEU A 103 -6.49 7.71 -6.64
CA LEU A 103 -6.64 9.04 -6.06
C LEU A 103 -7.93 9.74 -6.50
N ARG A 104 -8.36 9.52 -7.76
CA ARG A 104 -9.54 10.19 -8.30
C ARG A 104 -10.81 9.74 -7.58
N TYR A 105 -10.97 8.43 -7.35
CA TYR A 105 -12.09 7.90 -6.57
C TYR A 105 -12.25 8.59 -5.21
N PHE A 106 -11.12 8.82 -4.52
CA PHE A 106 -11.13 9.46 -3.21
C PHE A 106 -11.39 10.97 -3.29
N LEU A 107 -10.84 11.67 -4.29
CA LEU A 107 -11.07 13.11 -4.47
C LEU A 107 -12.51 13.43 -4.88
N ASP A 108 -13.12 12.60 -5.72
CA ASP A 108 -14.52 12.74 -6.12
C ASP A 108 -15.49 12.55 -4.93
N ARG A 109 -14.99 11.97 -3.82
CA ARG A 109 -15.72 11.67 -2.58
C ARG A 109 -15.05 12.22 -1.34
N GLU A 110 -14.24 13.28 -1.48
CA GLU A 110 -13.36 13.75 -0.39
C GLU A 110 -14.15 14.04 0.90
N THR A 111 -15.38 14.56 0.77
CA THR A 111 -16.25 14.89 1.90
C THR A 111 -16.75 13.69 2.71
N ASP A 112 -16.68 12.47 2.15
CA ASP A 112 -17.10 11.23 2.80
C ASP A 112 -16.08 10.73 3.82
N PHE A 113 -14.82 11.18 3.73
CA PHE A 113 -13.72 10.72 4.56
C PHE A 113 -13.40 11.70 5.68
N ASP A 114 -12.77 11.21 6.75
CA ASP A 114 -12.35 12.05 7.87
C ASP A 114 -11.15 12.95 7.51
N TRP A 115 -10.74 13.80 8.46
CA TRP A 115 -9.63 14.72 8.21
C TRP A 115 -8.28 14.01 8.00
N ASN A 116 -8.06 12.85 8.62
CA ASN A 116 -6.78 12.15 8.50
C ASN A 116 -6.60 11.62 7.09
N VAL A 117 -7.63 10.99 6.52
CA VAL A 117 -7.61 10.50 5.14
C VAL A 117 -7.39 11.66 4.16
N ARG A 118 -8.11 12.77 4.30
CA ARG A 118 -7.96 13.93 3.39
C ARG A 118 -6.57 14.56 3.44
N LEU A 119 -5.93 14.61 4.61
CA LEU A 119 -4.54 15.07 4.73
C LEU A 119 -3.57 14.13 4.00
N ILE A 120 -3.78 12.82 4.09
CA ILE A 120 -2.99 11.84 3.36
C ILE A 120 -3.21 11.99 1.85
N LEU A 121 -4.45 12.15 1.37
CA LEU A 121 -4.76 12.39 -0.04
C LEU A 121 -4.07 13.65 -0.58
N THR A 122 -3.99 14.71 0.23
CA THR A 122 -3.25 15.94 -0.11
C THR A 122 -1.75 15.69 -0.26
N ALA A 123 -1.18 14.86 0.62
CA ALA A 123 0.23 14.44 0.52
C ALA A 123 0.48 13.61 -0.74
N ILE A 124 -0.39 12.64 -1.05
CA ILE A 124 -0.32 11.81 -2.26
C ILE A 124 -0.38 12.69 -3.52
N ARG A 125 -1.32 13.64 -3.60
CA ARG A 125 -1.39 14.59 -4.72
C ARG A 125 -0.06 15.36 -4.90
N SER A 126 0.50 15.86 -3.80
CA SER A 126 1.78 16.59 -3.84
C SER A 126 2.96 15.71 -4.30
N LEU A 127 2.99 14.44 -3.90
CA LEU A 127 4.03 13.49 -4.31
C LEU A 127 3.97 13.17 -5.80
N ARG A 128 2.76 13.00 -6.36
CA ARG A 128 2.58 12.78 -7.80
C ARG A 128 3.10 13.97 -8.63
N GLU A 129 2.74 15.18 -8.23
CA GLU A 129 3.26 16.40 -8.86
C GLU A 129 4.79 16.48 -8.79
N LEU A 130 5.39 16.07 -7.67
CA LEU A 130 6.85 16.03 -7.54
C LEU A 130 7.48 14.97 -8.46
N GLY A 131 6.87 13.78 -8.56
CA GLY A 131 7.33 12.70 -9.42
C GLY A 131 7.22 13.00 -10.91
N GLU A 132 6.19 13.74 -11.33
CA GLU A 132 6.05 14.19 -12.73
C GLU A 132 7.08 15.26 -13.15
N VAL A 133 7.68 15.96 -12.18
CA VAL A 133 8.69 17.01 -12.38
C VAL A 133 10.13 16.47 -12.33
N SER A 134 10.31 15.22 -11.89
CA SER A 134 11.61 14.56 -11.64
C SER A 134 12.17 13.86 -12.88
#